data_AF-A0A2N3DLN9-F1
#
_entry.id   AF-A0A2N3DLN9-F1
#
_cell.length_a   1.000
_cell.length_b   1.000
_cell.length_c   1.000
_cell.angle_alpha   90.00
_cell.angle_beta   90.00
_cell.angle_gamma   90.00
#
_symmetry.space_group_name_H-M   'P 1'
#
loop_
_entity.id
_entity.type
_entity.pdbx_description
1 polymer ?
#
loop_
_entity_poly.entity_id
_entity_poly.type
_entity_poly.pdbx_seq_one_letter_code
_entity_poly.pdbx_strand_id
1 'polypeptide(L)'
;MLIGFVGGLFAGLAVHYGASDAAWVHGVTTYVTGPIGQIFLRLLFMLVIPLLVSALIVGVAEMGEIRALKTVGLRTLVYTVVVSSIAVAVSLLVVNLLKPGAGVDPALARTLIAQGAEGAKAITERAAESKAGIDAVVAIVPSNFFAAMTENDVLAVMFFALFFGIGLMLVQTPQTAVLKSAIEGVFDIAMKLIGIVIQLAPIAIFCFMFNLAAQFGWDLIIRLSAYVAVVLLALGLQMFVVFPILLKALAKKSPIAFFKETQEAFVMAFATASSNATLPTSLRVAHDQLRLPDKIARFVLTIGATANQNGTAMFEGVTVIFLAQFFGVDLTLQQQIFVMLVCILGGIGTAGVPAGSLPVIALILASVGVPPEGIGLVLGVDRFLDIFSRYIDSGFGLLSGEVAFIATTLIVIDVTLAALFWTWGEQDDIIARLVKKTLFVGIFAYIIGNWNNLARIVFESFAGLGLKASGTGFSASELLQPGRVAQVGLDAARPLIEAIADLMGFVSFFENFLQIVILLIAWALVVIAFFILSIQLFITLIEFKLTTLAGFVLIPFGLFGKTAFMAERVLGNVISSGIKVLVLAVIVGIG
;
A
#
# COMPACT_ATOMS: atom_id res chain seq x y z
N MET A 1 -8.20 10.74 -0.69
CA MET A 1 -6.91 10.85 0.05
C MET A 1 -5.88 11.66 -0.76
N LEU A 2 -5.69 11.40 -2.06
CA LEU A 2 -4.76 12.11 -2.94
C LEU A 2 -5.15 13.58 -3.10
N ILE A 3 -6.43 13.83 -3.35
CA ILE A 3 -7.03 15.17 -3.36
C ILE A 3 -6.74 15.89 -2.04
N GLY A 4 -6.79 15.16 -0.92
CA GLY A 4 -6.44 15.70 0.39
C GLY A 4 -4.97 16.08 0.46
N PHE A 5 -4.08 15.15 0.12
CA PHE A 5 -2.64 15.36 0.08
C PHE A 5 -2.25 16.56 -0.79
N VAL A 6 -2.71 16.59 -2.04
CA VAL A 6 -2.41 17.62 -3.05
C VAL A 6 -3.02 18.95 -2.67
N GLY A 7 -4.30 18.94 -2.31
CA GLY A 7 -5.00 20.13 -1.88
C GLY A 7 -4.33 20.73 -0.65
N GLY A 8 -3.97 19.91 0.32
CA GLY A 8 -3.28 20.34 1.54
C GLY A 8 -1.89 20.90 1.23
N LEU A 9 -1.11 20.18 0.42
CA LEU A 9 0.22 20.59 0.00
C LEU A 9 0.22 21.93 -0.72
N PHE A 10 -0.60 22.09 -1.76
CA PHE A 10 -0.66 23.34 -2.53
C PHE A 10 -1.26 24.49 -1.71
N ALA A 11 -2.31 24.23 -0.92
CA ALA A 11 -2.88 25.26 -0.05
C ALA A 11 -1.87 25.70 1.02
N GLY A 12 -1.12 24.77 1.61
CA GLY A 12 -0.09 25.09 2.59
C GLY A 12 1.09 25.83 1.96
N LEU A 13 1.55 25.42 0.77
CA LEU A 13 2.62 26.13 0.04
C LEU A 13 2.18 27.53 -0.37
N ALA A 14 0.93 27.71 -0.82
CA ALA A 14 0.38 29.02 -1.15
C ALA A 14 0.35 29.95 0.07
N VAL A 15 0.03 29.41 1.24
CA VAL A 15 0.09 30.14 2.51
C VAL A 15 1.54 30.45 2.92
N HIS A 16 2.45 29.50 2.75
CA HIS A 16 3.87 29.67 3.09
C HIS A 16 4.54 30.79 2.27
N TYR A 17 4.30 30.83 0.96
CA TYR A 17 4.90 31.86 0.09
C TYR A 17 4.10 33.16 0.00
N GLY A 18 2.82 33.15 0.39
CA GLY A 18 1.93 34.31 0.31
C GLY A 18 1.72 35.06 1.63
N ALA A 19 1.77 34.38 2.77
CA ALA A 19 1.39 34.94 4.08
C ALA A 19 1.88 34.10 5.28
N SER A 20 3.13 33.64 5.30
CA SER A 20 3.67 32.73 6.35
C SER A 20 3.49 33.26 7.79
N ASP A 21 3.60 34.58 7.98
CA ASP A 21 3.60 35.21 9.31
C ASP A 21 2.24 35.78 9.72
N ALA A 22 1.17 35.50 8.96
CA ALA A 22 -0.14 36.07 9.25
C ALA A 22 -0.78 35.35 10.45
N ALA A 23 -1.24 36.13 11.45
CA ALA A 23 -1.81 35.60 12.70
C ALA A 23 -3.00 34.63 12.50
N TRP A 24 -3.72 34.74 11.38
CA TRP A 24 -4.82 33.82 11.06
C TRP A 24 -4.34 32.41 10.69
N VAL A 25 -3.14 32.25 10.14
CA VAL A 25 -2.56 30.96 9.77
C VAL A 25 -2.36 30.13 11.03
N HIS A 26 -1.77 30.73 12.07
CA HIS A 26 -1.59 30.09 13.37
C HIS A 26 -2.93 29.68 13.99
N GLY A 27 -3.96 30.55 13.89
CA GLY A 27 -5.32 30.22 14.35
C GLY A 27 -5.92 29.01 13.62
N VAL A 28 -5.79 28.94 12.30
CA VAL A 28 -6.31 27.81 11.50
C VAL A 28 -5.55 26.52 11.80
N THR A 29 -4.21 26.59 11.94
CA THR A 29 -3.40 25.42 12.25
C THR A 29 -3.71 24.82 13.62
N THR A 30 -3.91 25.69 14.62
CA THR A 30 -4.10 25.29 16.02
C THR A 30 -5.54 24.84 16.32
N TYR A 31 -6.55 25.53 15.79
CA TYR A 31 -7.95 25.27 16.15
C TYR A 31 -8.72 24.41 15.14
N VAL A 32 -8.21 24.23 13.90
CA VAL A 32 -8.96 23.53 12.85
C VAL A 32 -8.19 22.31 12.34
N THR A 33 -7.07 22.52 11.66
CA THR A 33 -6.38 21.43 10.95
C THR A 33 -5.64 20.50 11.90
N GLY A 34 -5.03 21.03 12.97
CA GLY A 34 -4.40 20.25 14.05
C GLY A 34 -5.37 19.26 14.72
N PRO A 35 -6.50 19.72 15.28
CA PRO A 35 -7.49 18.86 15.92
C PRO A 35 -8.08 17.79 14.98
N ILE A 36 -8.34 18.12 13.72
CA ILE A 36 -8.85 17.14 12.73
C ILE A 36 -7.84 16.00 12.51
N GLY A 37 -6.55 16.34 12.41
CA GLY A 37 -5.47 15.35 12.33
C GLY A 37 -5.39 14.46 13.57
N GLN A 38 -5.51 15.06 14.77
CA GLN A 38 -5.47 14.32 16.03
C GLN A 38 -6.68 13.40 16.23
N ILE A 39 -7.90 13.84 15.88
CA ILE A 39 -9.11 13.03 15.95
C ILE A 39 -8.97 11.79 15.05
N PHE A 40 -8.47 11.97 13.83
CA PHE A 40 -8.24 10.86 12.90
C PHE A 40 -7.26 9.82 13.48
N LEU A 41 -6.15 10.25 14.07
CA LEU A 41 -5.19 9.34 14.70
C LEU A 41 -5.78 8.62 15.92
N ARG A 42 -6.55 9.32 16.77
CA ARG A 42 -7.22 8.71 17.93
C ARG A 42 -8.23 7.65 17.52
N LEU A 43 -8.99 7.89 16.45
CA LEU A 43 -9.94 6.92 15.91
C LEU A 43 -9.24 5.66 15.39
N LEU A 44 -8.06 5.78 14.77
CA LEU A 44 -7.27 4.62 14.38
C LEU A 44 -6.73 3.86 15.60
N PHE A 45 -6.09 4.56 16.55
CA PHE A 45 -5.51 3.93 17.73
C PHE A 45 -6.54 3.24 18.63
N MET A 46 -7.76 3.77 18.72
CA MET A 46 -8.87 3.15 19.44
C MET A 46 -9.18 1.72 18.95
N LEU A 47 -8.98 1.44 17.66
CA LEU A 47 -9.34 0.16 17.04
C LEU A 47 -8.21 -0.87 17.05
N VAL A 48 -6.99 -0.47 17.44
CA VAL A 48 -5.80 -1.34 17.40
C VAL A 48 -5.91 -2.53 18.35
N ILE A 49 -6.21 -2.27 19.63
CA ILE A 49 -6.24 -3.33 20.66
C ILE A 49 -7.36 -4.35 20.41
N PRO A 50 -8.63 -3.94 20.15
CA PRO A 50 -9.69 -4.90 19.86
C PRO A 50 -9.40 -5.77 18.63
N LEU A 51 -8.84 -5.18 17.58
CA LEU A 51 -8.46 -5.90 16.36
C LEU A 51 -7.35 -6.91 16.64
N LEU A 52 -6.30 -6.49 17.34
CA LEU A 52 -5.12 -7.32 17.60
C LEU A 52 -5.45 -8.53 18.47
N VAL A 53 -6.21 -8.33 19.54
CA VAL A 53 -6.63 -9.42 20.45
C VAL A 53 -7.46 -10.45 19.69
N SER A 54 -8.47 -9.99 18.95
CA SER A 54 -9.37 -10.87 18.22
C SER A 54 -8.67 -11.63 17.09
N ALA A 55 -7.84 -10.95 16.29
CA ALA A 55 -7.11 -11.55 15.18
C ALA A 55 -6.16 -12.68 15.63
N LEU A 56 -5.38 -12.45 16.69
CA LEU A 56 -4.40 -13.44 17.18
C LEU A 56 -5.09 -14.66 17.81
N ILE A 57 -6.14 -14.45 18.59
CA ILE A 57 -6.90 -15.56 19.20
C ILE A 57 -7.49 -16.46 18.10
N VAL A 58 -8.14 -15.86 17.09
CA VAL A 58 -8.71 -16.59 15.95
C VAL A 58 -7.62 -17.34 15.18
N GLY A 59 -6.51 -16.65 14.86
CA GLY A 59 -5.42 -17.22 14.09
C GLY A 59 -4.75 -18.44 14.74
N VAL A 60 -4.61 -18.46 16.07
CA VAL A 60 -4.05 -19.62 16.79
C VAL A 60 -5.09 -20.74 16.94
N ALA A 61 -6.34 -20.40 17.21
CA ALA A 61 -7.41 -21.38 17.42
C ALA A 61 -7.66 -22.29 16.21
N GLU A 62 -7.33 -21.85 15.00
CA GLU A 62 -7.51 -22.60 13.76
C GLU A 62 -6.44 -23.69 13.49
N MET A 63 -5.37 -23.79 14.30
CA MET A 63 -4.26 -24.71 14.02
C MET A 63 -4.49 -26.20 14.34
N GLY A 64 -5.44 -26.53 15.21
CA GLY A 64 -5.80 -27.92 15.58
C GLY A 64 -4.82 -28.74 16.47
N GLU A 65 -3.48 -28.68 16.32
CA GLU A 65 -2.53 -29.47 17.16
C GLU A 65 -1.29 -28.73 17.75
N ILE A 66 -0.99 -28.91 19.05
CA ILE A 66 0.15 -28.25 19.75
C ILE A 66 1.53 -28.64 19.20
N ARG A 67 1.74 -29.91 18.83
CA ARG A 67 3.07 -30.38 18.39
C ARG A 67 3.48 -29.74 17.06
N ALA A 68 2.49 -29.52 16.19
CA ALA A 68 2.63 -28.75 14.96
C ALA A 68 2.90 -27.27 15.29
N LEU A 69 2.14 -26.68 16.22
CA LEU A 69 2.35 -25.30 16.70
C LEU A 69 3.78 -25.08 17.23
N LYS A 70 4.32 -25.97 18.07
CA LYS A 70 5.69 -25.82 18.63
C LYS A 70 6.76 -25.84 17.54
N THR A 71 6.67 -26.78 16.61
CA THR A 71 7.70 -26.97 15.57
C THR A 71 7.64 -25.89 14.51
N VAL A 72 6.43 -25.54 14.06
CA VAL A 72 6.22 -24.49 13.06
C VAL A 72 6.44 -23.11 13.68
N GLY A 73 5.94 -22.87 14.88
CA GLY A 73 6.11 -21.62 15.64
C GLY A 73 7.57 -21.27 15.90
N LEU A 74 8.37 -22.21 16.44
CA LEU A 74 9.79 -21.94 16.71
C LEU A 74 10.58 -21.67 15.43
N ARG A 75 10.35 -22.45 14.36
CA ARG A 75 11.02 -22.23 13.06
C ARG A 75 10.64 -20.88 12.46
N THR A 76 9.37 -20.50 12.56
CA THR A 76 8.86 -19.22 12.06
C THR A 76 9.45 -18.06 12.86
N LEU A 77 9.51 -18.17 14.19
CA LEU A 77 10.09 -17.15 15.05
C LEU A 77 11.59 -16.94 14.75
N VAL A 78 12.37 -18.01 14.66
CA VAL A 78 13.80 -17.93 14.30
C VAL A 78 13.97 -17.30 12.93
N TYR A 79 13.17 -17.72 11.95
CA TYR A 79 13.19 -17.13 10.61
C TYR A 79 12.87 -15.63 10.65
N THR A 80 11.79 -15.22 11.32
CA THR A 80 11.39 -13.82 11.45
C THR A 80 12.52 -12.98 12.07
N VAL A 81 13.07 -13.39 13.21
CA VAL A 81 14.14 -12.61 13.88
C VAL A 81 15.38 -12.46 12.99
N VAL A 82 15.80 -13.54 12.31
CA VAL A 82 16.97 -13.50 11.43
C VAL A 82 16.72 -12.60 10.22
N VAL A 83 15.58 -12.73 9.55
CA VAL A 83 15.26 -11.94 8.36
C VAL A 83 15.03 -10.47 8.71
N SER A 84 14.38 -10.17 9.84
CA SER A 84 14.24 -8.80 10.34
C SER A 84 15.59 -8.18 10.71
N SER A 85 16.51 -8.97 11.27
CA SER A 85 17.87 -8.49 11.56
C SER A 85 18.62 -8.11 10.28
N ILE A 86 18.52 -8.93 9.22
CA ILE A 86 19.11 -8.61 7.92
C ILE A 86 18.46 -7.37 7.33
N ALA A 87 17.12 -7.27 7.40
CA ALA A 87 16.36 -6.15 6.87
C ALA A 87 16.81 -4.82 7.49
N VAL A 88 16.87 -4.76 8.82
CA VAL A 88 17.29 -3.55 9.53
C VAL A 88 18.79 -3.28 9.34
N ALA A 89 19.64 -4.31 9.27
CA ALA A 89 21.05 -4.10 8.94
C ALA A 89 21.24 -3.46 7.55
N VAL A 90 20.46 -3.87 6.55
CA VAL A 90 20.45 -3.25 5.21
C VAL A 90 19.98 -1.81 5.30
N SER A 91 18.91 -1.53 6.06
CA SER A 91 18.41 -0.16 6.19
C SER A 91 19.42 0.77 6.87
N LEU A 92 20.05 0.32 7.95
CA LEU A 92 21.12 1.02 8.65
C LEU A 92 22.34 1.24 7.73
N LEU A 93 22.73 0.25 6.93
CA LEU A 93 23.84 0.40 5.99
C LEU A 93 23.57 1.50 4.95
N VAL A 94 22.39 1.45 4.32
CA VAL A 94 22.02 2.39 3.26
C VAL A 94 21.91 3.83 3.78
N VAL A 95 21.28 4.03 4.93
CA VAL A 95 21.11 5.38 5.52
C VAL A 95 22.43 5.95 6.07
N ASN A 96 23.34 5.12 6.59
CA ASN A 96 24.67 5.58 7.01
C ASN A 96 25.59 5.90 5.82
N LEU A 97 25.40 5.22 4.68
CA LEU A 97 26.18 5.47 3.46
C LEU A 97 25.72 6.75 2.75
N LEU A 98 24.41 6.91 2.57
CA LEU A 98 23.84 8.03 1.80
C LEU A 98 23.60 9.29 2.62
N LYS A 99 23.54 9.15 3.95
CA LYS A 99 23.40 10.24 4.93
C LYS A 99 22.36 11.31 4.56
N PRO A 100 21.09 10.92 4.29
CA PRO A 100 20.07 11.85 3.80
C PRO A 100 19.72 12.96 4.81
N GLY A 101 20.05 12.80 6.10
CA GLY A 101 19.84 13.83 7.12
C GLY A 101 21.02 14.78 7.31
N ALA A 102 22.17 14.54 6.67
CA ALA A 102 23.36 15.39 6.85
C ALA A 102 23.25 16.70 6.04
N GLY A 103 23.84 17.78 6.57
CA GLY A 103 23.91 19.09 5.88
C GLY A 103 22.78 20.07 6.23
N VAL A 104 21.98 19.77 7.26
CA VAL A 104 20.96 20.69 7.79
C VAL A 104 21.60 21.66 8.78
N ASP A 105 21.29 22.94 8.65
CA ASP A 105 21.73 23.97 9.59
C ASP A 105 21.21 23.66 11.02
N PRO A 106 22.09 23.50 12.03
CA PRO A 106 21.68 23.26 13.41
C PRO A 106 20.79 24.35 14.02
N ALA A 107 20.78 25.56 13.46
CA ALA A 107 19.86 26.62 13.84
C ALA A 107 18.44 26.34 13.33
N LEU A 108 18.30 25.93 12.05
CA LEU A 108 17.02 25.54 11.46
C LEU A 108 16.44 24.32 12.19
N ALA A 109 17.25 23.29 12.46
CA ALA A 109 16.82 22.09 13.17
C ALA A 109 16.23 22.42 14.56
N ARG A 110 16.82 23.39 15.29
CA ARG A 110 16.32 23.87 16.59
C ARG A 110 14.97 24.60 16.49
N THR A 111 14.77 25.39 15.44
CA THR A 111 13.48 26.06 15.19
C THR A 111 12.37 25.06 14.88
N LEU A 112 12.68 23.99 14.13
CA LEU A 112 11.71 22.93 13.82
C LEU A 112 11.40 22.04 15.04
N ILE A 113 12.36 21.81 15.94
CA ILE A 113 12.12 21.15 17.25
C ILE A 113 11.12 21.97 18.08
N ALA A 114 11.32 23.29 18.16
CA ALA A 114 10.43 24.17 18.94
C ALA A 114 8.98 24.18 18.40
N GLN A 115 8.81 23.98 17.07
CA GLN A 115 7.50 23.91 16.42
C GLN A 115 6.87 22.49 16.49
N GLY A 116 7.68 21.42 16.56
CA GLY A 116 7.23 20.02 16.68
C GLY A 116 6.97 19.53 18.11
N ALA A 117 7.44 20.27 19.13
CA ALA A 117 7.38 19.91 20.55
C ALA A 117 5.96 19.67 21.10
N GLU A 118 4.95 20.41 20.62
CA GLU A 118 3.57 20.19 21.07
C GLU A 118 2.96 18.89 20.55
N GLY A 119 3.37 18.42 19.37
CA GLY A 119 2.87 17.18 18.76
C GLY A 119 3.51 15.91 19.31
N ALA A 120 4.73 16.01 19.86
CA ALA A 120 5.52 14.88 20.33
C ALA A 120 5.51 14.67 21.86
N LYS A 121 5.02 15.64 22.65
CA LYS A 121 4.87 15.50 24.11
C LYS A 121 4.06 14.26 24.52
N ALA A 122 2.95 14.00 23.84
CA ALA A 122 2.10 12.84 24.12
C ALA A 122 2.76 11.48 23.79
N ILE A 123 3.84 11.49 23.00
CA ILE A 123 4.56 10.29 22.56
C ILE A 123 5.82 10.07 23.42
N THR A 124 6.48 11.15 23.86
CA THR A 124 7.66 11.12 24.74
C THR A 124 7.33 10.77 26.18
N GLU A 125 6.20 11.23 26.72
CA GLU A 125 5.74 10.85 28.07
C GLU A 125 5.52 9.33 28.19
N ARG A 126 5.13 8.64 27.11
CA ARG A 126 4.98 7.18 27.07
C ARG A 126 6.31 6.42 26.92
N ALA A 127 7.33 7.06 26.35
CA ALA A 127 8.63 6.44 26.14
C ALA A 127 9.46 6.32 27.44
N ALA A 128 9.29 7.29 28.35
CA ALA A 128 10.02 7.33 29.63
C ALA A 128 9.67 6.18 30.60
N GLU A 129 8.55 5.50 30.40
CA GLU A 129 8.08 4.39 31.24
C GLU A 129 8.46 2.99 30.70
N SER A 130 9.14 2.92 29.55
CA SER A 130 9.43 1.65 28.88
C SER A 130 10.57 0.87 29.58
N LYS A 131 10.27 -0.35 30.03
CA LYS A 131 11.21 -1.27 30.69
C LYS A 131 12.21 -1.85 29.68
N ALA A 132 13.50 -1.91 30.03
CA ALA A 132 14.58 -2.40 29.17
C ALA A 132 15.24 -3.68 29.73
N GLY A 133 15.89 -4.48 28.86
CA GLY A 133 16.68 -5.65 29.27
C GLY A 133 15.84 -6.87 29.67
N ILE A 134 16.24 -7.58 30.73
CA ILE A 134 15.50 -8.76 31.25
C ILE A 134 14.11 -8.35 31.70
N ASP A 135 13.96 -7.14 32.24
CA ASP A 135 12.66 -6.61 32.66
C ASP A 135 11.72 -6.39 31.46
N ALA A 136 12.26 -6.13 30.26
CA ALA A 136 11.48 -6.09 29.03
C ALA A 136 10.96 -7.49 28.64
N VAL A 137 11.77 -8.54 28.83
CA VAL A 137 11.39 -9.94 28.56
C VAL A 137 10.34 -10.41 29.55
N VAL A 138 10.50 -10.08 30.84
CA VAL A 138 9.53 -10.38 31.88
C VAL A 138 8.22 -9.62 31.63
N ALA A 139 8.31 -8.36 31.18
CA ALA A 139 7.15 -7.54 30.84
C ALA A 139 6.31 -8.07 29.66
N ILE A 140 6.86 -8.96 28.81
CA ILE A 140 6.09 -9.63 27.76
C ILE A 140 4.91 -10.42 28.37
N VAL A 141 5.07 -10.96 29.58
CA VAL A 141 4.00 -11.67 30.28
C VAL A 141 3.27 -10.67 31.18
N PRO A 142 2.04 -10.21 30.84
CA PRO A 142 1.33 -9.28 31.69
C PRO A 142 0.93 -9.95 33.01
N SER A 143 1.12 -9.24 34.12
CA SER A 143 0.52 -9.62 35.41
C SER A 143 -1.01 -9.45 35.39
N ASN A 144 -1.51 -8.55 34.54
CA ASN A 144 -2.94 -8.31 34.32
C ASN A 144 -3.21 -7.88 32.87
N PHE A 145 -4.05 -8.64 32.16
CA PHE A 145 -4.40 -8.36 30.76
C PHE A 145 -5.14 -7.04 30.56
N PHE A 146 -6.06 -6.69 31.45
CA PHE A 146 -6.83 -5.45 31.34
C PHE A 146 -5.98 -4.22 31.62
N ALA A 147 -5.03 -4.32 32.57
CA ALA A 147 -4.04 -3.27 32.79
C ALA A 147 -3.17 -3.04 31.54
N ALA A 148 -2.64 -4.11 30.94
CA ALA A 148 -1.86 -4.03 29.71
C ALA A 148 -2.62 -3.36 28.55
N MET A 149 -3.93 -3.64 28.41
CA MET A 149 -4.76 -2.95 27.41
C MET A 149 -4.95 -1.46 27.72
N THR A 150 -5.10 -1.10 28.99
CA THR A 150 -5.31 0.30 29.41
C THR A 150 -4.04 1.13 29.24
N GLU A 151 -2.89 0.52 29.52
CA GLU A 151 -1.56 1.11 29.39
C GLU A 151 -1.04 1.11 27.93
N ASN A 152 -1.78 0.52 26.99
CA ASN A 152 -1.38 0.31 25.59
C ASN A 152 -0.08 -0.50 25.43
N ASP A 153 0.18 -1.46 26.34
CA ASP A 153 1.28 -2.42 26.21
C ASP A 153 0.92 -3.50 25.18
N VAL A 154 1.11 -3.14 23.91
CA VAL A 154 0.70 -3.97 22.76
C VAL A 154 1.36 -5.35 22.81
N LEU A 155 2.63 -5.44 23.22
CA LEU A 155 3.37 -6.70 23.26
C LEU A 155 2.81 -7.65 24.32
N ALA A 156 2.51 -7.14 25.51
CA ALA A 156 1.90 -7.94 26.57
C ALA A 156 0.48 -8.39 26.21
N VAL A 157 -0.30 -7.53 25.54
CA VAL A 157 -1.63 -7.86 24.99
C VAL A 157 -1.53 -8.97 23.94
N MET A 158 -0.54 -8.92 23.05
CA MET A 158 -0.29 -9.97 22.05
C MET A 158 0.06 -11.30 22.70
N PHE A 159 0.95 -11.29 23.71
CA PHE A 159 1.33 -12.50 24.42
C PHE A 159 0.11 -13.17 25.06
N PHE A 160 -0.74 -12.38 25.74
CA PHE A 160 -1.98 -12.89 26.31
C PHE A 160 -2.89 -13.45 25.21
N ALA A 161 -3.12 -12.72 24.12
CA ALA A 161 -4.00 -13.15 23.03
C ALA A 161 -3.52 -14.47 22.39
N LEU A 162 -2.20 -14.63 22.22
CA LEU A 162 -1.59 -15.88 21.75
C LEU A 162 -1.84 -17.02 22.75
N PHE A 163 -1.53 -16.80 24.03
CA PHE A 163 -1.72 -17.80 25.10
C PHE A 163 -3.19 -18.22 25.23
N PHE A 164 -4.10 -17.26 25.14
CA PHE A 164 -5.54 -17.49 25.16
C PHE A 164 -6.00 -18.28 23.92
N GLY A 165 -5.49 -17.94 22.74
CA GLY A 165 -5.75 -18.69 21.50
C GLY A 165 -5.30 -20.16 21.60
N ILE A 166 -4.15 -20.43 22.24
CA ILE A 166 -3.70 -21.81 22.54
C ILE A 166 -4.69 -22.51 23.47
N GLY A 167 -5.19 -21.82 24.50
CA GLY A 167 -6.23 -22.35 25.38
C GLY A 167 -7.52 -22.70 24.62
N LEU A 168 -7.96 -21.82 23.72
CA LEU A 168 -9.15 -22.03 22.89
C LEU A 168 -9.01 -23.21 21.92
N MET A 169 -7.80 -23.41 21.40
CA MET A 169 -7.44 -24.55 20.56
C MET A 169 -7.45 -25.89 21.33
N LEU A 170 -7.03 -25.85 22.60
CA LEU A 170 -6.93 -27.01 23.48
C LEU A 170 -8.29 -27.48 24.02
N VAL A 171 -9.22 -26.55 24.21
CA VAL A 171 -10.53 -26.82 24.80
C VAL A 171 -11.57 -26.77 23.69
N GLN A 172 -12.02 -27.94 23.22
CA GLN A 172 -12.98 -28.08 22.13
C GLN A 172 -14.36 -28.48 22.66
N THR A 173 -15.06 -27.52 23.27
CA THR A 173 -16.43 -27.69 23.76
C THR A 173 -17.41 -26.85 22.92
N PRO A 174 -18.72 -27.14 22.96
CA PRO A 174 -19.72 -26.27 22.32
C PRO A 174 -19.63 -24.81 22.79
N GLN A 175 -19.27 -24.59 24.06
CA GLN A 175 -19.13 -23.26 24.65
C GLN A 175 -17.92 -22.51 24.10
N THR A 176 -16.77 -23.18 23.92
CA THR A 176 -15.58 -22.55 23.33
C THR A 176 -15.76 -22.28 21.83
N ALA A 177 -16.55 -23.08 21.13
CA ALA A 177 -16.92 -22.80 19.75
C ALA A 177 -17.75 -21.50 19.63
N VAL A 178 -18.73 -21.29 20.51
CA VAL A 178 -19.50 -20.03 20.58
C VAL A 178 -18.58 -18.85 20.90
N LEU A 179 -17.64 -19.01 21.84
CA LEU A 179 -16.67 -17.97 22.16
C LEU A 179 -15.75 -17.64 20.97
N LYS A 180 -15.28 -18.64 20.22
CA LYS A 180 -14.51 -18.43 18.98
C LYS A 180 -15.29 -17.57 18.00
N SER A 181 -16.56 -17.91 17.73
CA SER A 181 -17.43 -17.15 16.82
C SER A 181 -17.71 -15.72 17.33
N ALA A 182 -17.82 -15.51 18.64
CA ALA A 182 -17.95 -14.16 19.20
C ALA A 182 -16.69 -13.32 18.95
N ILE A 183 -15.50 -13.91 19.13
CA ILE A 183 -14.21 -13.22 18.90
C ILE A 183 -14.02 -12.93 17.40
N GLU A 184 -14.41 -13.83 16.51
CA GLU A 184 -14.49 -13.57 15.06
C GLU A 184 -15.41 -12.38 14.76
N GLY A 185 -16.57 -12.31 15.41
CA GLY A 185 -17.48 -11.16 15.28
C GLY A 185 -16.85 -9.84 15.73
N VAL A 186 -16.05 -9.84 16.81
CA VAL A 186 -15.29 -8.64 17.25
C VAL A 186 -14.26 -8.22 16.21
N PHE A 187 -13.55 -9.19 15.62
CA PHE A 187 -12.59 -8.94 14.55
C PHE A 187 -13.27 -8.27 13.32
N ASP A 188 -14.40 -8.82 12.87
CA ASP A 188 -15.15 -8.29 11.72
C ASP A 188 -15.69 -6.88 11.97
N ILE A 189 -16.23 -6.62 13.17
CA ILE A 189 -16.70 -5.30 13.57
C ILE A 189 -15.55 -4.30 13.61
N ALA A 190 -14.41 -4.66 14.22
CA ALA A 190 -13.22 -3.81 14.28
C ALA A 190 -12.72 -3.46 12.87
N MET A 191 -12.68 -4.44 11.95
CA MET A 191 -12.35 -4.22 10.54
C MET A 191 -13.33 -3.27 9.85
N LYS A 192 -14.64 -3.40 10.10
CA LYS A 192 -15.64 -2.49 9.54
C LYS A 192 -15.48 -1.05 10.05
N LEU A 193 -15.23 -0.88 11.34
CA LEU A 193 -14.98 0.42 11.96
C LEU A 193 -13.71 1.08 11.40
N ILE A 194 -12.64 0.31 11.18
CA ILE A 194 -11.43 0.80 10.52
C ILE A 194 -11.77 1.36 9.13
N GLY A 195 -12.62 0.66 8.37
CA GLY A 195 -13.11 1.12 7.08
C GLY A 195 -13.80 2.49 7.15
N ILE A 196 -14.60 2.74 8.19
CA ILE A 196 -15.27 4.04 8.43
C ILE A 196 -14.24 5.12 8.77
N VAL A 197 -13.30 4.83 9.68
CA VAL A 197 -12.24 5.79 10.06
C VAL A 197 -11.38 6.16 8.85
N ILE A 198 -11.08 5.21 7.97
CA ILE A 198 -10.33 5.44 6.73
C ILE A 198 -11.08 6.38 5.78
N GLN A 199 -12.41 6.49 5.83
CA GLN A 199 -13.14 7.49 5.01
C GLN A 199 -12.84 8.93 5.41
N LEU A 200 -12.48 9.18 6.68
CA LEU A 200 -12.03 10.50 7.17
C LEU A 200 -10.59 10.81 6.75
N ALA A 201 -9.83 9.79 6.32
CA ALA A 201 -8.43 9.93 5.94
C ALA A 201 -8.19 11.10 5.00
N PRO A 202 -8.92 11.31 3.87
CA PRO A 202 -8.66 12.40 2.93
C PRO A 202 -8.62 13.79 3.56
N ILE A 203 -9.50 14.05 4.52
CA ILE A 203 -9.59 15.32 5.23
C ILE A 203 -8.40 15.44 6.19
N ALA A 204 -8.08 14.38 6.92
CA ALA A 204 -6.92 14.36 7.82
C ALA A 204 -5.59 14.59 7.07
N ILE A 205 -5.40 14.00 5.88
CA ILE A 205 -4.20 14.22 5.05
C ILE A 205 -4.12 15.64 4.57
N PHE A 206 -5.25 16.21 4.17
CA PHE A 206 -5.30 17.60 3.77
C PHE A 206 -4.78 18.48 4.90
N CYS A 207 -5.30 18.29 6.10
CA CYS A 207 -4.86 19.02 7.28
C CYS A 207 -3.38 18.78 7.60
N PHE A 208 -2.89 17.54 7.51
CA PHE A 208 -1.48 17.23 7.73
C PHE A 208 -0.56 17.90 6.70
N MET A 209 -0.87 17.77 5.41
CA MET A 209 -0.06 18.34 4.34
C MET A 209 -0.15 19.86 4.31
N PHE A 210 -1.31 20.42 4.62
CA PHE A 210 -1.48 21.85 4.79
C PHE A 210 -0.59 22.40 5.89
N ASN A 211 -0.61 21.81 7.09
CA ASN A 211 0.21 22.25 8.21
C ASN A 211 1.71 22.12 7.89
N LEU A 212 2.11 20.99 7.31
CA LEU A 212 3.49 20.72 6.94
C LEU A 212 3.97 21.66 5.82
N ALA A 213 3.17 21.91 4.80
CA ALA A 213 3.54 22.81 3.72
C ALA A 213 3.53 24.29 4.13
N ALA A 214 2.57 24.71 4.97
CA ALA A 214 2.44 26.08 5.47
C ALA A 214 3.60 26.48 6.40
N GLN A 215 4.11 25.54 7.19
CA GLN A 215 5.22 25.81 8.12
C GLN A 215 6.59 25.71 7.44
N PHE A 216 6.77 24.80 6.48
CA PHE A 216 8.12 24.38 6.06
C PHE A 216 8.46 24.58 4.57
N GLY A 217 7.50 24.94 3.69
CA GLY A 217 7.79 25.34 2.30
C GLY A 217 8.32 24.25 1.36
N TRP A 218 8.87 24.67 0.21
CA TRP A 218 9.44 23.73 -0.80
C TRP A 218 10.78 23.13 -0.37
N ASP A 219 11.53 23.83 0.50
CA ASP A 219 12.86 23.42 0.93
C ASP A 219 12.80 22.12 1.77
N LEU A 220 11.75 21.95 2.60
CA LEU A 220 11.54 20.70 3.33
C LEU A 220 11.14 19.53 2.41
N ILE A 221 10.34 19.77 1.36
CA ILE A 221 9.90 18.72 0.43
C ILE A 221 11.09 18.14 -0.35
N ILE A 222 12.03 19.00 -0.78
CA ILE A 222 13.27 18.58 -1.44
C ILE A 222 14.13 17.76 -0.47
N ARG A 223 14.27 18.18 0.80
CA ARG A 223 15.05 17.44 1.81
C ARG A 223 14.39 16.11 2.20
N LEU A 224 13.07 16.05 2.26
CA LEU A 224 12.31 14.81 2.51
C LEU A 224 12.34 13.85 1.32
N SER A 225 12.55 14.33 0.09
CA SER A 225 12.67 13.47 -1.09
C SER A 225 13.92 12.57 -1.04
N ALA A 226 15.03 13.06 -0.49
CA ALA A 226 16.25 12.26 -0.27
C ALA A 226 16.00 11.16 0.77
N TYR A 227 15.30 11.48 1.85
CA TYR A 227 14.88 10.49 2.85
C TYR A 227 13.97 9.41 2.23
N VAL A 228 12.96 9.80 1.45
CA VAL A 228 12.04 8.86 0.78
C VAL A 228 12.79 7.97 -0.21
N ALA A 229 13.74 8.52 -0.96
CA ALA A 229 14.58 7.75 -1.88
C ALA A 229 15.41 6.69 -1.13
N VAL A 230 15.96 7.02 0.04
CA VAL A 230 16.72 6.08 0.88
C VAL A 230 15.83 4.97 1.43
N VAL A 231 14.61 5.28 1.89
CA VAL A 231 13.63 4.27 2.34
C VAL A 231 13.27 3.32 1.19
N LEU A 232 12.94 3.86 0.01
CA LEU A 232 12.60 3.06 -1.17
C LEU A 232 13.76 2.20 -1.64
N LEU A 233 14.98 2.72 -1.60
CA LEU A 233 16.19 1.96 -1.92
C LEU A 233 16.40 0.80 -0.94
N ALA A 234 16.27 1.05 0.37
CA ALA A 234 16.43 0.01 1.37
C ALA A 234 15.36 -1.09 1.19
N LEU A 235 14.08 -0.73 1.07
CA LEU A 235 12.99 -1.68 0.81
C LEU A 235 13.20 -2.43 -0.51
N GLY A 236 13.69 -1.75 -1.54
CA GLY A 236 14.05 -2.34 -2.82
C GLY A 236 15.17 -3.38 -2.69
N LEU A 237 16.22 -3.10 -1.91
CA LEU A 237 17.29 -4.07 -1.64
C LEU A 237 16.78 -5.29 -0.87
N GLN A 238 15.89 -5.09 0.10
CA GLN A 238 15.26 -6.22 0.79
C GLN A 238 14.43 -7.08 -0.17
N MET A 239 13.62 -6.42 -1.01
CA MET A 239 12.71 -7.08 -1.93
C MET A 239 13.43 -7.80 -3.08
N PHE A 240 14.45 -7.17 -3.67
CA PHE A 240 15.10 -7.66 -4.89
C PHE A 240 16.48 -8.30 -4.68
N VAL A 241 17.04 -8.23 -3.47
CA VAL A 241 18.33 -8.89 -3.15
C VAL A 241 18.14 -9.92 -2.05
N VAL A 242 17.66 -9.51 -0.87
CA VAL A 242 17.60 -10.38 0.31
C VAL A 242 16.59 -11.52 0.12
N PHE A 243 15.34 -11.22 -0.23
CA PHE A 243 14.33 -12.26 -0.44
C PHE A 243 14.68 -13.25 -1.58
N PRO A 244 15.20 -12.80 -2.74
CA PRO A 244 15.69 -13.72 -3.77
C PRO A 244 16.80 -14.65 -3.30
N ILE A 245 17.77 -14.15 -2.52
CA ILE A 245 18.84 -14.97 -1.95
C ILE A 245 18.25 -16.04 -1.01
N LEU A 246 17.33 -15.65 -0.12
CA LEU A 246 16.68 -16.58 0.81
C LEU A 246 15.84 -17.64 0.07
N LEU A 247 15.11 -17.24 -0.96
CA LEU A 247 14.32 -18.16 -1.79
C LEU A 247 15.22 -19.18 -2.50
N LYS A 248 16.36 -18.74 -3.05
CA LYS A 248 17.30 -19.62 -3.74
C LYS A 248 18.07 -20.52 -2.78
N ALA A 249 18.54 -20.00 -1.65
CA ALA A 249 19.40 -20.71 -0.71
C ALA A 249 18.62 -21.64 0.24
N LEU A 250 17.49 -21.19 0.80
CA LEU A 250 16.73 -21.93 1.81
C LEU A 250 15.54 -22.68 1.20
N ALA A 251 14.72 -21.98 0.40
CA ALA A 251 13.51 -22.57 -0.17
C ALA A 251 13.77 -23.39 -1.44
N LYS A 252 14.98 -23.30 -2.01
CA LYS A 252 15.37 -23.89 -3.31
C LYS A 252 14.35 -23.58 -4.42
N LYS A 253 13.70 -22.42 -4.31
CA LYS A 253 12.66 -21.96 -5.23
C LYS A 253 13.22 -20.82 -6.07
N SER A 254 12.89 -20.81 -7.34
CA SER A 254 13.24 -19.69 -8.22
C SER A 254 12.55 -18.41 -7.71
N PRO A 255 13.30 -17.32 -7.43
CA PRO A 255 12.71 -16.05 -6.99
C PRO A 255 11.72 -15.48 -8.00
N ILE A 256 12.03 -15.63 -9.29
CA ILE A 256 11.18 -15.17 -10.39
C ILE A 256 9.85 -15.93 -10.39
N ALA A 257 9.91 -17.25 -10.19
CA ALA A 257 8.70 -18.07 -10.09
C ALA A 257 7.88 -17.68 -8.85
N PHE A 258 8.53 -17.48 -7.70
CA PHE A 258 7.86 -17.07 -6.48
C PHE A 258 7.13 -15.71 -6.62
N PHE A 259 7.79 -14.67 -7.13
CA PHE A 259 7.15 -13.36 -7.32
C PHE A 259 6.01 -13.40 -8.34
N LYS A 260 6.14 -14.20 -9.41
CA LYS A 260 5.08 -14.42 -10.38
C LYS A 260 3.86 -15.10 -9.75
N GLU A 261 4.09 -16.14 -8.95
CA GLU A 261 3.02 -16.90 -8.29
C GLU A 261 2.36 -16.12 -7.15
N THR A 262 3.05 -15.15 -6.53
CA THR A 262 2.56 -14.35 -5.40
C THR A 262 2.14 -12.92 -5.75
N GLN A 263 2.19 -12.56 -7.04
CA GLN A 263 1.90 -11.20 -7.52
C GLN A 263 0.55 -10.67 -7.02
N GLU A 264 -0.48 -11.51 -6.95
CA GLU A 264 -1.79 -11.12 -6.46
C GLU A 264 -1.76 -10.62 -5.00
N ALA A 265 -1.00 -11.29 -4.13
CA ALA A 265 -0.82 -10.86 -2.74
C ALA A 265 -0.01 -9.56 -2.66
N PHE A 266 1.02 -9.37 -3.48
CA PHE A 266 1.80 -8.12 -3.52
C PHE A 266 0.98 -6.92 -3.99
N VAL A 267 0.17 -7.10 -5.04
CA VAL A 267 -0.70 -6.05 -5.56
C VAL A 267 -1.77 -5.67 -4.52
N MET A 268 -2.33 -6.66 -3.82
CA MET A 268 -3.28 -6.40 -2.73
C MET A 268 -2.61 -5.72 -1.53
N ALA A 269 -1.39 -6.10 -1.15
CA ALA A 269 -0.64 -5.45 -0.07
C ALA A 269 -0.36 -3.98 -0.41
N PHE A 270 0.10 -3.71 -1.62
CA PHE A 270 0.34 -2.36 -2.11
C PHE A 270 -0.95 -1.55 -2.08
N ALA A 271 -1.99 -2.02 -2.79
CA ALA A 271 -3.26 -1.31 -2.90
C ALA A 271 -3.99 -1.14 -1.57
N THR A 272 -3.90 -2.08 -0.63
CA THR A 272 -4.60 -1.91 0.66
C THR A 272 -3.77 -1.12 1.67
N ALA A 273 -2.46 -1.05 1.48
CA ALA A 273 -1.49 -0.59 2.48
C ALA A 273 -1.71 -1.27 3.85
N SER A 274 -2.19 -2.52 3.87
CA SER A 274 -2.48 -3.27 5.10
C SER A 274 -2.20 -4.75 4.92
N SER A 275 -1.32 -5.27 5.78
CA SER A 275 -1.01 -6.70 5.87
C SER A 275 -2.23 -7.53 6.27
N ASN A 276 -3.09 -6.99 7.15
CA ASN A 276 -4.30 -7.67 7.60
C ASN A 276 -5.39 -7.74 6.52
N ALA A 277 -5.57 -6.65 5.75
CA ALA A 277 -6.50 -6.65 4.61
C ALA A 277 -6.05 -7.59 3.47
N THR A 278 -4.75 -7.91 3.43
CA THR A 278 -4.14 -8.77 2.40
C THR A 278 -4.05 -10.24 2.82
N LEU A 279 -4.29 -10.55 4.10
CA LEU A 279 -4.19 -11.90 4.63
C LEU A 279 -5.10 -12.91 3.89
N PRO A 280 -6.39 -12.63 3.62
CA PRO A 280 -7.25 -13.58 2.90
C PRO A 280 -6.72 -13.94 1.49
N THR A 281 -6.19 -12.94 0.76
CA THR A 281 -5.55 -13.15 -0.54
C THR A 281 -4.25 -13.94 -0.41
N SER A 282 -3.45 -13.65 0.61
CA SER A 282 -2.17 -14.35 0.86
C SER A 282 -2.39 -15.84 1.16
N LEU A 283 -3.42 -16.17 1.95
CA LEU A 283 -3.79 -17.55 2.27
C LEU A 283 -4.25 -18.34 1.04
N ARG A 284 -5.09 -17.72 0.21
CA ARG A 284 -5.56 -18.32 -1.05
C ARG A 284 -4.40 -18.56 -2.03
N VAL A 285 -3.53 -17.57 -2.24
CA VAL A 285 -2.34 -17.70 -3.09
C VAL A 285 -1.41 -18.81 -2.58
N ALA A 286 -1.23 -18.91 -1.26
CA ALA A 286 -0.43 -19.97 -0.65
C ALA A 286 -0.99 -21.38 -0.89
N HIS A 287 -2.32 -21.53 -0.85
CA HIS A 287 -3.02 -22.77 -1.15
C HIS A 287 -2.98 -23.10 -2.65
N ASP A 288 -3.46 -22.17 -3.49
CA ASP A 288 -3.77 -22.44 -4.90
C ASP A 288 -2.52 -22.42 -5.79
N GLN A 289 -1.68 -21.39 -5.62
CA GLN A 289 -0.54 -21.14 -6.50
C GLN A 289 0.73 -21.80 -5.96
N LEU A 290 1.03 -21.58 -4.69
CA LEU A 290 2.25 -22.12 -4.07
C LEU A 290 2.08 -23.57 -3.62
N ARG A 291 0.84 -24.08 -3.52
CA ARG A 291 0.49 -25.43 -3.06
C ARG A 291 1.16 -25.80 -1.74
N LEU A 292 1.21 -24.82 -0.84
CA LEU A 292 1.76 -25.01 0.50
C LEU A 292 0.75 -25.74 1.39
N PRO A 293 1.19 -26.52 2.39
CA PRO A 293 0.28 -27.16 3.33
C PRO A 293 -0.54 -26.11 4.10
N ASP A 294 -1.86 -26.16 3.97
CA ASP A 294 -2.82 -25.22 4.57
C ASP A 294 -2.56 -24.90 6.03
N LYS A 295 -2.32 -25.94 6.84
CA LYS A 295 -2.08 -25.78 8.28
C LYS A 295 -0.85 -24.92 8.56
N ILE A 296 0.17 -25.01 7.71
CA ILE A 296 1.39 -24.22 7.83
C ILE A 296 1.15 -22.81 7.27
N ALA A 297 0.55 -22.71 6.08
CA ALA A 297 0.29 -21.43 5.43
C ALA A 297 -0.63 -20.52 6.27
N ARG A 298 -1.75 -21.06 6.80
CA ARG A 298 -2.67 -20.33 7.68
C ARG A 298 -1.99 -19.77 8.90
N PHE A 299 -1.21 -20.58 9.59
CA PHE A 299 -0.51 -20.11 10.78
C PHE A 299 0.59 -19.10 10.49
N VAL A 300 1.50 -19.43 9.57
CA VAL A 300 2.68 -18.60 9.30
C VAL A 300 2.28 -17.25 8.71
N LEU A 301 1.30 -17.22 7.79
CA LEU A 301 0.85 -15.97 7.18
C LEU A 301 -0.01 -15.13 8.13
N THR A 302 -0.84 -15.76 8.96
CA THR A 302 -1.67 -15.03 9.95
C THR A 302 -0.81 -14.41 11.05
N ILE A 303 0.16 -15.17 11.58
CA ILE A 303 1.16 -14.60 12.49
C ILE A 303 2.01 -13.57 11.75
N GLY A 304 2.46 -13.87 10.53
CA GLY A 304 3.32 -12.98 9.76
C GLY A 304 2.68 -11.62 9.43
N ALA A 305 1.37 -11.57 9.22
CA ALA A 305 0.64 -10.32 8.96
C ALA A 305 0.72 -9.32 10.14
N THR A 306 0.99 -9.81 11.35
CA THR A 306 1.12 -8.98 12.56
C THR A 306 2.56 -8.93 13.09
N ALA A 307 3.23 -10.08 13.16
CA ALA A 307 4.50 -10.25 13.88
C ALA A 307 5.74 -10.34 12.98
N ASN A 308 5.63 -10.15 11.66
CA ASN A 308 6.76 -10.19 10.72
C ASN A 308 6.78 -8.94 9.83
N GLN A 309 6.81 -7.75 10.44
CA GLN A 309 6.78 -6.49 9.70
C GLN A 309 8.18 -5.97 9.33
N ASN A 310 8.89 -6.69 8.44
CA ASN A 310 10.23 -6.29 8.01
C ASN A 310 10.27 -4.89 7.38
N GLY A 311 9.30 -4.55 6.54
CA GLY A 311 9.23 -3.22 5.91
C GLY A 311 9.08 -2.10 6.93
N THR A 312 8.28 -2.35 7.97
CA THR A 312 8.11 -1.43 9.10
C THR A 312 9.41 -1.26 9.88
N ALA A 313 10.06 -2.35 10.28
CA ALA A 313 11.34 -2.29 11.00
C ALA A 313 12.45 -1.59 10.20
N MET A 314 12.48 -1.79 8.88
CA MET A 314 13.40 -1.08 7.99
C MET A 314 13.11 0.42 7.97
N PHE A 315 11.85 0.80 7.81
CA PHE A 315 11.40 2.19 7.85
C PHE A 315 11.74 2.86 9.18
N GLU A 316 11.50 2.19 10.31
CA GLU A 316 11.88 2.67 11.64
C GLU A 316 13.38 2.91 11.73
N GLY A 317 14.21 1.95 11.29
CA GLY A 317 15.66 2.07 11.28
C GLY A 317 16.17 3.23 10.42
N VAL A 318 15.67 3.39 9.17
CA VAL A 318 16.03 4.53 8.32
C VAL A 318 15.61 5.85 8.98
N THR A 319 14.41 5.90 9.55
CA THR A 319 13.84 7.10 10.16
C THR A 319 14.62 7.55 11.38
N VAL A 320 14.99 6.62 12.27
CA VAL A 320 15.77 6.94 13.47
C VAL A 320 17.14 7.50 13.10
N ILE A 321 17.85 6.85 12.17
CA ILE A 321 19.18 7.34 11.75
C ILE A 321 19.08 8.65 10.96
N PHE A 322 18.07 8.78 10.10
CA PHE A 322 17.81 10.04 9.39
C PHE A 322 17.60 11.19 10.36
N LEU A 323 16.76 11.02 11.38
CA LEU A 323 16.50 12.06 12.38
C LEU A 323 17.73 12.32 13.25
N ALA A 324 18.50 11.29 13.59
CA ALA A 324 19.77 11.47 14.29
C ALA A 324 20.75 12.34 13.49
N GLN A 325 20.92 12.04 12.20
CA GLN A 325 21.74 12.84 11.27
C GLN A 325 21.20 14.27 11.14
N PHE A 326 19.88 14.41 11.01
CA PHE A 326 19.18 15.69 10.87
C PHE A 326 19.40 16.61 12.08
N PHE A 327 19.43 16.04 13.29
CA PHE A 327 19.69 16.78 14.52
C PHE A 327 21.16 16.85 14.92
N GLY A 328 22.07 16.29 14.12
CA GLY A 328 23.50 16.27 14.41
C GLY A 328 23.87 15.39 15.63
N VAL A 329 23.05 14.39 15.94
CA VAL A 329 23.32 13.41 17.00
C VAL A 329 24.06 12.23 16.37
N ASP A 330 25.34 12.09 16.71
CA ASP A 330 26.14 10.96 16.25
C ASP A 330 25.81 9.70 17.04
N LEU A 331 25.22 8.72 16.36
CA LEU A 331 24.92 7.41 16.95
C LEU A 331 26.12 6.47 16.81
N THR A 332 26.66 6.06 17.95
CA THR A 332 27.70 5.03 18.04
C THR A 332 27.22 3.69 17.49
N LEU A 333 28.15 2.83 17.08
CA LEU A 333 27.80 1.48 16.60
C LEU A 333 26.97 0.68 17.63
N GLN A 334 27.27 0.85 18.92
CA GLN A 334 26.51 0.22 20.01
C GLN A 334 25.07 0.73 20.07
N GLN A 335 24.85 2.04 19.93
CA GLN A 335 23.51 2.61 19.85
C GLN A 335 22.78 2.17 18.57
N GLN A 336 23.46 2.05 17.43
CA GLN A 336 22.83 1.54 16.20
C GLN A 336 22.43 0.06 16.30
N ILE A 337 23.22 -0.77 17.00
CA ILE A 337 22.83 -2.15 17.33
C ILE A 337 21.60 -2.16 18.25
N PHE A 338 21.55 -1.25 19.23
CA PHE A 338 20.37 -1.09 20.08
C PHE A 338 19.13 -0.68 19.27
N VAL A 339 19.24 0.32 18.37
CA VAL A 339 18.17 0.71 17.43
C VAL A 339 17.71 -0.50 16.63
N MET A 340 18.64 -1.29 16.10
CA MET A 340 18.32 -2.50 15.34
C MET A 340 17.48 -3.48 16.14
N LEU A 341 17.87 -3.76 17.39
CA LEU A 341 17.15 -4.69 18.27
C LEU A 341 15.74 -4.18 18.58
N VAL A 342 15.59 -2.89 18.85
CA VAL A 342 14.28 -2.30 19.16
C VAL A 342 13.38 -2.25 17.92
N CYS A 343 13.91 -1.96 16.72
CA CYS A 343 13.15 -2.05 15.47
C CYS A 343 12.66 -3.46 15.15
N ILE A 344 13.47 -4.49 15.45
CA ILE A 344 13.06 -5.89 15.28
C ILE A 344 11.91 -6.22 16.25
N LEU A 345 12.03 -5.82 17.51
CA LEU A 345 10.97 -6.00 18.51
C LEU A 345 9.71 -5.21 18.13
N GLY A 346 9.87 -3.99 17.63
CA GLY A 346 8.80 -3.14 17.11
C GLY A 346 8.08 -3.75 15.92
N GLY A 347 8.82 -4.31 14.94
CA GLY A 347 8.26 -5.02 13.80
C GLY A 347 7.54 -6.33 14.14
N ILE A 348 7.76 -6.87 15.34
CA ILE A 348 7.01 -8.00 15.90
C ILE A 348 5.74 -7.51 16.64
N GLY A 349 5.79 -6.33 17.27
CA GLY A 349 4.70 -5.77 18.08
C GLY A 349 3.75 -4.80 17.38
N THR A 350 4.09 -4.32 16.18
CA THR A 350 3.31 -3.30 15.48
C THR A 350 2.13 -3.91 14.71
N ALA A 351 0.92 -3.37 14.90
CA ALA A 351 -0.26 -3.82 14.15
C ALA A 351 -0.15 -3.49 12.65
N GLY A 352 -0.66 -4.35 11.76
CA GLY A 352 -0.64 -4.20 10.28
C GLY A 352 -1.57 -3.11 9.74
N VAL A 353 -1.58 -1.95 10.38
CA VAL A 353 -2.43 -0.79 10.12
C VAL A 353 -1.59 0.42 9.73
N PRO A 354 -2.12 1.35 8.90
CA PRO A 354 -1.38 2.54 8.48
C PRO A 354 -0.87 3.36 9.68
N ALA A 355 0.40 3.78 9.63
CA ALA A 355 1.07 4.60 10.65
C ALA A 355 1.30 3.96 12.04
N GLY A 356 1.25 2.63 12.15
CA GLY A 356 1.45 1.90 13.42
C GLY A 356 2.84 2.01 14.07
N SER A 357 3.89 2.35 13.31
CA SER A 357 5.30 2.31 13.76
C SER A 357 5.79 3.56 14.49
N LEU A 358 5.04 4.66 14.41
CA LEU A 358 5.48 5.96 14.94
C LEU A 358 5.75 5.96 16.45
N PRO A 359 4.98 5.26 17.31
CA PRO A 359 5.28 5.17 18.73
C PRO A 359 6.60 4.46 19.02
N VAL A 360 6.93 3.41 18.25
CA VAL A 360 8.19 2.67 18.39
C VAL A 360 9.37 3.56 18.00
N ILE A 361 9.24 4.33 16.90
CA ILE A 361 10.26 5.29 16.48
C ILE A 361 10.54 6.31 17.58
N ALA A 362 9.50 6.87 18.20
CA ALA A 362 9.66 7.85 19.27
C ALA A 362 10.40 7.30 20.50
N LEU A 363 10.08 6.07 20.90
CA LEU A 363 10.77 5.37 21.98
C LEU A 363 12.26 5.21 21.67
N ILE A 364 12.58 4.80 20.44
CA ILE A 364 13.96 4.61 20.02
C ILE A 364 14.70 5.94 20.05
N LEU A 365 14.13 7.00 19.47
CA LEU A 365 14.71 8.35 19.45
C LEU A 365 15.05 8.84 20.86
N ALA A 366 14.10 8.75 21.79
CA ALA A 366 14.32 9.11 23.19
C ALA A 366 15.45 8.30 23.84
N SER A 367 15.49 6.99 23.58
CA SER A 367 16.48 6.07 24.15
C SER A 367 17.90 6.31 23.63
N VAL A 368 18.05 6.88 22.44
CA VAL A 368 19.36 7.18 21.83
C VAL A 368 19.74 8.66 21.86
N GLY A 369 18.96 9.49 22.56
CA GLY A 369 19.25 10.91 22.77
C GLY A 369 18.89 11.82 21.59
N VAL A 370 18.02 11.37 20.68
CA VAL A 370 17.53 12.14 19.54
C VAL A 370 16.15 12.73 19.89
N PRO A 371 15.90 14.03 19.66
CA PRO A 371 14.61 14.66 19.90
C PRO A 371 13.46 13.95 19.17
N PRO A 372 12.50 13.30 19.86
CA PRO A 372 11.38 12.59 19.23
C PRO A 372 10.41 13.52 18.48
N GLU A 373 10.51 14.82 18.72
CA GLU A 373 9.84 15.91 17.99
C GLU A 373 10.06 15.83 16.47
N GLY A 374 11.19 15.27 16.01
CA GLY A 374 11.51 15.14 14.59
C GLY A 374 10.60 14.23 13.77
N ILE A 375 9.78 13.39 14.42
CA ILE A 375 8.82 12.51 13.73
C ILE A 375 7.84 13.30 12.86
N GLY A 376 7.52 14.54 13.25
CA GLY A 376 6.64 15.43 12.49
C GLY A 376 7.09 15.68 11.05
N LEU A 377 8.39 15.60 10.76
CA LEU A 377 8.96 15.84 9.43
C LEU A 377 8.64 14.71 8.44
N VAL A 378 8.51 13.47 8.92
CA VAL A 378 8.45 12.26 8.07
C VAL A 378 7.03 11.92 7.60
N LEU A 379 5.99 12.46 8.22
CA LEU A 379 4.57 12.15 7.92
C LEU A 379 4.06 12.68 6.56
N GLY A 380 4.91 13.36 5.79
CA GLY A 380 4.58 14.19 4.63
C GLY A 380 4.42 13.55 3.23
N VAL A 381 4.82 12.29 2.95
CA VAL A 381 5.07 11.87 1.54
C VAL A 381 4.28 10.65 1.01
N ASP A 382 3.84 9.71 1.85
CA ASP A 382 3.51 8.34 1.40
C ASP A 382 2.10 8.11 0.79
N ARG A 383 1.30 9.16 0.55
CA ARG A 383 -0.14 8.99 0.26
C ARG A 383 -0.51 9.04 -1.24
N PHE A 384 0.09 9.90 -2.06
CA PHE A 384 -0.44 10.36 -3.37
C PHE A 384 -0.99 9.28 -4.37
N LEU A 385 -0.17 8.42 -4.99
CA LEU A 385 -0.55 7.71 -6.23
C LEU A 385 -1.57 6.58 -6.03
N ASP A 386 -1.51 5.91 -4.89
CA ASP A 386 -2.24 4.67 -4.67
C ASP A 386 -3.75 4.89 -4.44
N ILE A 387 -4.15 6.15 -4.25
CA ILE A 387 -5.53 6.52 -3.94
C ILE A 387 -6.35 6.77 -5.20
N PHE A 388 -5.74 7.22 -6.30
CA PHE A 388 -6.49 7.61 -7.50
C PHE A 388 -7.08 6.38 -8.21
N SER A 389 -6.29 5.32 -8.34
CA SER A 389 -6.71 4.04 -8.91
C SER A 389 -7.77 3.35 -8.04
N ARG A 390 -7.61 3.39 -6.72
CA ARG A 390 -8.58 2.82 -5.76
C ARG A 390 -9.93 3.54 -5.77
N TYR A 391 -9.95 4.83 -6.08
CA TYR A 391 -11.18 5.62 -6.06
C TYR A 391 -12.09 5.30 -7.25
N ILE A 392 -11.55 5.15 -8.47
CA ILE A 392 -12.36 4.80 -9.66
C ILE A 392 -12.88 3.35 -9.57
N ASP A 393 -12.06 2.42 -9.04
CA ASP A 393 -12.48 1.03 -8.87
C ASP A 393 -13.56 0.86 -7.78
N SER A 394 -13.62 1.76 -6.79
CA SER A 394 -14.70 1.78 -5.80
C SER A 394 -16.08 2.13 -6.39
N GLY A 395 -16.12 2.79 -7.55
CA GLY A 395 -17.36 3.16 -8.25
C GLY A 395 -18.16 1.96 -8.77
N PHE A 396 -17.49 0.86 -9.17
CA PHE A 396 -18.18 -0.37 -9.60
C PHE A 396 -18.95 -1.02 -8.45
N GLY A 397 -18.41 -0.96 -7.23
CA GLY A 397 -19.10 -1.46 -6.03
C GLY A 397 -20.33 -0.62 -5.68
N LEU A 398 -20.21 0.71 -5.77
CA LEU A 398 -21.29 1.66 -5.43
C LEU A 398 -22.45 1.61 -6.42
N LEU A 399 -22.19 1.39 -7.71
CA LEU A 399 -23.21 1.31 -8.76
C LEU A 399 -23.79 -0.10 -8.93
N SER A 400 -23.19 -1.13 -8.32
CA SER A 400 -23.59 -2.53 -8.52
C SER A 400 -25.05 -2.81 -8.17
N GLY A 401 -25.57 -2.17 -7.11
CA GLY A 401 -26.97 -2.33 -6.68
C GLY A 401 -27.97 -1.79 -7.71
N GLU A 402 -27.73 -0.57 -8.22
CA GLU A 402 -28.59 0.07 -9.22
C GLU A 402 -28.53 -0.65 -10.58
N VAL A 403 -27.32 -1.08 -10.98
CA VAL A 403 -27.12 -1.87 -12.20
C VAL A 403 -27.79 -3.24 -12.10
N ALA A 404 -27.73 -3.89 -10.94
CA ALA A 404 -28.43 -5.15 -10.68
C ALA A 404 -29.95 -4.95 -10.69
N PHE A 405 -30.46 -3.83 -10.18
CA PHE A 405 -31.88 -3.49 -10.22
C PHE A 405 -32.38 -3.29 -11.66
N ILE A 406 -31.66 -2.53 -12.47
CA ILE A 406 -31.98 -2.32 -13.89
C ILE A 406 -31.90 -3.65 -14.66
N ALA A 407 -30.85 -4.45 -14.44
CA ALA A 407 -30.67 -5.74 -15.10
C ALA A 407 -31.80 -6.72 -14.73
N THR A 408 -32.13 -6.84 -13.45
CA THR A 408 -33.20 -7.74 -12.98
C THR A 408 -34.55 -7.32 -13.53
N THR A 409 -34.83 -6.01 -13.55
CA THR A 409 -36.08 -5.48 -14.11
C THR A 409 -36.20 -5.81 -15.61
N LEU A 410 -35.14 -5.60 -16.39
CA LEU A 410 -35.11 -5.92 -17.82
C LEU A 410 -35.23 -7.42 -18.09
N ILE A 411 -34.59 -8.27 -17.27
CA ILE A 411 -34.70 -9.73 -17.34
C ILE A 411 -36.14 -10.18 -17.07
N VAL A 412 -36.78 -9.66 -16.03
CA VAL A 412 -38.15 -10.03 -15.67
C VAL A 412 -39.11 -9.65 -16.81
N ILE A 413 -38.98 -8.45 -17.37
CA ILE A 413 -39.80 -8.01 -18.51
C ILE A 413 -39.60 -8.95 -19.72
N ASP A 414 -38.35 -9.24 -20.07
CA ASP A 414 -37.98 -10.05 -21.24
C ASP A 414 -38.42 -11.52 -21.12
N VAL A 415 -38.25 -12.13 -19.93
CA VAL A 415 -38.69 -13.53 -19.67
C VAL A 415 -40.21 -13.63 -19.59
N THR A 416 -40.88 -12.66 -18.98
CA THR A 416 -42.36 -12.66 -18.87
C THR A 416 -43.00 -12.55 -20.26
N LEU A 417 -42.49 -11.65 -21.12
CA LEU A 417 -42.96 -11.54 -22.50
C LEU A 417 -42.71 -12.84 -23.29
N ALA A 418 -41.53 -13.45 -23.14
CA ALA A 418 -41.20 -14.70 -23.80
C ALA A 418 -42.12 -15.86 -23.37
N ALA A 419 -42.43 -15.98 -22.08
CA ALA A 419 -43.32 -17.01 -21.55
C ALA A 419 -44.76 -16.86 -22.08
N LEU A 420 -45.29 -15.64 -22.11
CA LEU A 420 -46.61 -15.34 -22.68
C LEU A 420 -46.70 -15.74 -24.17
N PHE A 421 -45.65 -15.44 -24.95
CA PHE A 421 -45.60 -15.83 -26.36
C PHE A 421 -45.48 -17.34 -26.58
N TRP A 422 -44.88 -18.08 -25.64
CA TRP A 422 -44.79 -19.55 -25.73
C TRP A 422 -46.10 -20.22 -25.38
N THR A 423 -46.88 -19.68 -24.43
CA THR A 423 -48.20 -20.23 -24.08
C THR A 423 -49.24 -20.08 -25.18
N TRP A 424 -49.04 -19.17 -26.12
CA TRP A 424 -49.91 -18.98 -27.29
C TRP A 424 -49.53 -19.84 -28.52
N GLY A 425 -48.40 -20.54 -28.50
CA GLY A 425 -47.92 -21.36 -29.62
C GLY A 425 -48.22 -22.85 -29.45
N GLU A 426 -48.74 -23.51 -30.49
CA GLU A 426 -49.11 -24.95 -30.48
C GLU A 426 -47.91 -25.93 -30.62
N GLN A 427 -46.77 -25.70 -29.97
CA GLN A 427 -45.61 -26.62 -30.02
C GLN A 427 -45.09 -27.05 -28.65
N ASP A 428 -44.81 -28.35 -28.51
CA ASP A 428 -44.50 -29.06 -27.26
C ASP A 428 -43.09 -28.80 -26.67
N ASP A 429 -42.19 -28.16 -27.41
CA ASP A 429 -40.79 -27.93 -26.96
C ASP A 429 -40.59 -26.60 -26.21
N ILE A 430 -41.54 -26.27 -25.32
CA ILE A 430 -41.45 -25.14 -24.39
C ILE A 430 -40.16 -25.23 -23.55
N ILE A 431 -39.75 -26.45 -23.20
CA ILE A 431 -38.54 -26.73 -22.41
C ILE A 431 -37.29 -26.24 -23.14
N ALA A 432 -37.14 -26.51 -24.44
CA ALA A 432 -35.95 -26.11 -25.20
C ALA A 432 -35.83 -24.59 -25.33
N ARG A 433 -36.95 -23.88 -25.51
CA ARG A 433 -36.97 -22.42 -25.61
C ARG A 433 -36.67 -21.74 -24.27
N LEU A 434 -37.20 -22.30 -23.19
CA LEU A 434 -36.90 -21.88 -21.83
C LEU A 434 -35.40 -22.00 -21.56
N VAL A 435 -34.80 -23.16 -21.84
CA VAL A 435 -33.36 -23.39 -21.66
C VAL A 435 -32.53 -22.37 -22.45
N LYS A 436 -32.86 -22.09 -23.72
CA LYS A 436 -32.14 -21.11 -24.54
C LYS A 436 -32.22 -19.69 -23.96
N LYS A 437 -33.39 -19.28 -23.47
CA LYS A 437 -33.59 -17.96 -22.87
C LYS A 437 -32.87 -17.83 -21.52
N THR A 438 -32.93 -18.87 -20.69
CA THR A 438 -32.19 -18.95 -19.43
C THR A 438 -30.69 -18.86 -19.66
N LEU A 439 -30.15 -19.51 -20.69
CA LEU A 439 -28.73 -19.39 -21.07
C LEU A 439 -28.37 -17.98 -21.54
N PHE A 440 -29.21 -17.36 -22.38
CA PHE A 440 -28.97 -15.98 -22.85
C PHE A 440 -28.93 -14.97 -21.71
N VAL A 441 -29.92 -15.03 -20.81
CA VAL A 441 -29.97 -14.22 -19.59
C VAL A 441 -28.77 -14.55 -18.69
N GLY A 442 -28.42 -15.83 -18.54
CA GLY A 442 -27.26 -16.28 -17.77
C GLY A 442 -25.95 -15.71 -18.29
N ILE A 443 -25.77 -15.63 -19.61
CA ILE A 443 -24.58 -15.02 -20.24
C ILE A 443 -24.53 -13.52 -19.97
N PHE A 444 -25.63 -12.79 -20.10
CA PHE A 444 -25.64 -11.35 -19.79
C PHE A 444 -25.45 -11.08 -18.30
N ALA A 445 -26.04 -11.90 -17.43
CA ALA A 445 -25.80 -11.84 -15.99
C ALA A 445 -24.32 -12.11 -15.65
N TYR A 446 -23.69 -13.06 -16.36
CA TYR A 446 -22.26 -13.31 -16.24
C TYR A 446 -21.43 -12.11 -16.72
N ILE A 447 -21.77 -11.51 -17.87
CA ILE A 447 -21.07 -10.35 -18.43
C ILE A 447 -21.19 -9.16 -17.47
N ILE A 448 -22.40 -8.83 -16.99
CA ILE A 448 -22.62 -7.72 -16.05
C ILE A 448 -21.87 -8.00 -14.74
N GLY A 449 -22.01 -9.22 -14.19
CA GLY A 449 -21.36 -9.60 -12.93
C GLY A 449 -19.83 -9.65 -12.99
N ASN A 450 -19.24 -9.81 -14.18
CA ASN A 450 -17.79 -9.88 -14.39
C ASN A 450 -17.24 -8.73 -15.24
N TRP A 451 -18.03 -7.69 -15.48
CA TRP A 451 -17.72 -6.68 -16.50
C TRP A 451 -16.36 -6.00 -16.32
N ASN A 452 -16.03 -5.60 -15.09
CA ASN A 452 -14.74 -4.97 -14.78
C ASN A 452 -13.56 -5.90 -15.12
N ASN A 453 -13.68 -7.19 -14.79
CA ASN A 453 -12.67 -8.20 -15.12
C ASN A 453 -12.56 -8.43 -16.62
N LEU A 454 -13.70 -8.55 -17.32
CA LEU A 454 -13.73 -8.79 -18.76
C LEU A 454 -13.13 -7.63 -19.55
N ALA A 455 -13.50 -6.39 -19.21
CA ALA A 455 -12.92 -5.20 -19.84
C ALA A 455 -11.41 -5.11 -19.56
N ARG A 456 -10.97 -5.40 -18.33
CA ARG A 456 -9.54 -5.40 -17.97
C ARG A 456 -8.74 -6.41 -18.81
N ILE A 457 -9.27 -7.63 -18.98
CA ILE A 457 -8.65 -8.66 -19.81
C ILE A 457 -8.50 -8.18 -21.25
N VAL A 458 -9.52 -7.55 -21.82
CA VAL A 458 -9.47 -6.99 -23.18
C VAL A 458 -8.35 -5.95 -23.28
N PHE A 459 -8.31 -5.00 -22.36
CA PHE A 459 -7.32 -3.94 -22.35
C PHE A 459 -5.88 -4.44 -22.19
N GLU A 460 -5.66 -5.36 -21.24
CA GLU A 460 -4.35 -6.00 -21.02
C GLU A 460 -3.92 -6.83 -22.22
N SER A 461 -4.86 -7.47 -22.92
CA SER A 461 -4.58 -8.24 -24.14
C SER A 461 -4.10 -7.33 -25.26
N PHE A 462 -4.74 -6.18 -25.48
CA PHE A 462 -4.30 -5.19 -26.47
C PHE A 462 -2.94 -4.59 -26.12
N ALA A 463 -2.70 -4.25 -24.85
CA ALA A 463 -1.39 -3.80 -24.38
C ALA A 463 -0.30 -4.86 -24.66
N GLY A 464 -0.57 -6.12 -24.34
CA GLY A 464 0.34 -7.23 -24.57
C GLY A 464 0.60 -7.51 -26.06
N LEU A 465 -0.40 -7.36 -26.92
CA LEU A 465 -0.23 -7.47 -28.36
C LEU A 465 0.67 -6.36 -28.92
N GLY A 466 0.50 -5.12 -28.44
CA GLY A 466 1.34 -4.00 -28.86
C GLY A 466 2.81 -4.15 -28.43
N LEU A 467 3.05 -4.64 -27.22
CA LEU A 467 4.40 -4.94 -26.74
C LEU A 467 5.07 -6.09 -27.51
N LYS A 468 4.30 -7.12 -27.86
CA LYS A 468 4.79 -8.20 -28.73
C LYS A 468 5.15 -7.68 -30.11
N ALA A 469 4.40 -6.72 -30.64
CA ALA A 469 4.64 -6.13 -31.95
C ALA A 469 5.86 -5.19 -31.97
N SER A 470 6.19 -4.51 -30.86
CA SER A 470 7.41 -3.67 -30.77
C SER A 470 8.69 -4.46 -30.54
N GLY A 471 8.61 -5.76 -30.26
CA GLY A 471 9.79 -6.61 -30.04
C GLY A 471 10.57 -6.27 -28.76
N THR A 472 9.93 -5.58 -27.81
CA THR A 472 10.58 -5.14 -26.58
C THR A 472 10.54 -6.14 -25.44
N GLY A 473 11.46 -5.98 -24.50
CA GLY A 473 11.46 -6.68 -23.21
C GLY A 473 10.45 -6.17 -22.19
N PHE A 474 9.59 -5.20 -22.56
CA PHE A 474 8.60 -4.62 -21.66
C PHE A 474 7.44 -5.58 -21.41
N SER A 475 7.04 -5.75 -20.14
CA SER A 475 5.82 -6.48 -19.81
C SER A 475 4.59 -5.56 -19.86
N ALA A 476 3.41 -6.12 -20.16
CA ALA A 476 2.16 -5.35 -20.16
C ALA A 476 1.91 -4.66 -18.81
N SER A 477 2.27 -5.31 -17.70
CA SER A 477 2.18 -4.74 -16.36
C SER A 477 3.11 -3.56 -16.11
N GLU A 478 4.29 -3.53 -16.73
CA GLU A 478 5.21 -2.40 -16.63
C GLU A 478 4.75 -1.26 -17.52
N LEU A 479 4.20 -1.56 -18.71
CA LEU A 479 3.62 -0.54 -19.57
C LEU A 479 2.45 0.14 -18.87
N LEU A 480 1.58 -0.57 -18.15
CA LEU A 480 0.45 0.08 -17.48
C LEU A 480 0.84 0.93 -16.24
N GLN A 481 2.14 1.10 -15.97
CA GLN A 481 2.66 2.02 -14.95
C GLN A 481 3.31 3.24 -15.62
N PRO A 482 2.60 4.38 -15.71
CA PRO A 482 3.12 5.60 -16.32
C PRO A 482 4.48 6.03 -15.76
N GLY A 483 4.68 5.92 -14.44
CA GLY A 483 5.96 6.24 -13.81
C GLY A 483 7.12 5.38 -14.33
N ARG A 484 6.85 4.12 -14.67
CA ARG A 484 7.84 3.21 -15.25
C ARG A 484 8.18 3.61 -16.70
N VAL A 485 7.19 4.03 -17.49
CA VAL A 485 7.41 4.57 -18.85
C VAL A 485 8.26 5.85 -18.82
N ALA A 486 8.02 6.73 -17.85
CA ALA A 486 8.87 7.93 -17.67
C ALA A 486 10.29 7.56 -17.24
N GLN A 487 10.45 6.56 -16.37
CA GLN A 487 11.75 6.05 -15.95
C GLN A 487 12.54 5.46 -17.12
N VAL A 488 11.89 4.72 -18.01
CA VAL A 488 12.53 4.22 -19.25
C VAL A 488 13.04 5.35 -20.11
N GLY A 489 12.29 6.45 -20.22
CA GLY A 489 12.78 7.64 -20.92
C GLY A 489 14.05 8.22 -20.32
N LEU A 490 14.16 8.24 -18.99
CA LEU A 490 15.37 8.68 -18.30
C LEU A 490 16.53 7.70 -18.49
N ASP A 491 16.26 6.40 -18.42
CA ASP A 491 17.25 5.34 -18.63
C ASP A 491 17.76 5.32 -20.09
N ALA A 492 16.87 5.51 -21.06
CA ALA A 492 17.19 5.61 -22.48
C ALA A 492 17.98 6.89 -22.82
N ALA A 493 17.72 7.98 -22.10
CA ALA A 493 18.44 9.24 -22.28
C ALA A 493 19.81 9.24 -21.55
N ARG A 494 20.02 8.39 -20.55
CA ARG A 494 21.24 8.34 -19.74
C ARG A 494 22.56 8.30 -20.54
N PRO A 495 22.70 7.50 -21.62
CA PRO A 495 23.93 7.50 -22.43
C PRO A 495 24.27 8.87 -23.05
N LEU A 496 23.27 9.74 -23.29
CA LEU A 496 23.50 11.07 -23.83
C LEU A 496 24.15 11.99 -22.78
N ILE A 497 23.74 11.89 -21.50
CA ILE A 497 24.39 12.62 -20.40
C ILE A 497 25.81 12.12 -20.20
N GLU A 498 26.01 10.81 -20.24
CA GLU A 498 27.34 10.21 -20.08
C GLU A 498 28.28 10.71 -21.19
N ALA A 499 27.82 10.76 -22.43
CA ALA A 499 28.58 11.35 -23.54
C ALA A 499 28.86 12.86 -23.40
N ILE A 500 27.97 13.63 -22.73
CA ILE A 500 28.21 15.05 -22.43
C ILE A 500 29.27 15.20 -21.34
N ALA A 501 29.20 14.38 -20.29
CA ALA A 501 30.11 14.44 -19.15
C ALA A 501 31.57 14.26 -19.58
N ASP A 502 31.82 13.39 -20.56
CA ASP A 502 33.15 13.15 -21.12
C ASP A 502 33.70 14.35 -21.92
N LEU A 503 32.85 15.29 -22.32
CA LEU A 503 33.23 16.49 -23.09
C LEU A 503 33.40 17.74 -22.22
N MET A 504 33.04 17.69 -20.93
CA MET A 504 33.07 18.84 -20.01
C MET A 504 34.45 19.02 -19.34
N GLY A 505 35.32 19.80 -19.96
CA GLY A 505 36.57 20.31 -19.37
C GLY A 505 36.73 21.82 -19.63
N PHE A 506 37.51 22.55 -18.82
CA PHE A 506 37.56 24.02 -18.86
C PHE A 506 37.90 24.61 -20.25
N VAL A 507 38.72 23.92 -21.04
CA VAL A 507 39.04 24.29 -22.44
C VAL A 507 38.23 23.46 -23.44
N SER A 508 38.10 22.15 -23.21
CA SER A 508 37.34 21.19 -24.05
C SER A 508 35.86 21.55 -24.22
N PHE A 509 35.26 22.20 -23.22
CA PHE A 509 33.88 22.69 -23.27
C PHE A 509 33.67 23.70 -24.39
N PHE A 510 34.62 24.63 -24.58
CA PHE A 510 34.51 25.66 -25.61
C PHE A 510 34.82 25.11 -27.01
N GLU A 511 35.64 24.06 -27.10
CA GLU A 511 35.94 23.37 -28.37
C GLU A 511 34.78 22.48 -28.84
N ASN A 512 34.08 21.82 -27.90
CA ASN A 512 32.98 20.89 -28.18
C ASN A 512 31.59 21.47 -27.89
N PHE A 513 31.49 22.79 -27.71
CA PHE A 513 30.29 23.48 -27.23
C PHE A 513 29.05 23.14 -28.08
N LEU A 514 29.18 23.15 -29.40
CA LEU A 514 28.07 22.84 -30.31
C LEU A 514 27.59 21.38 -30.16
N GLN A 515 28.51 20.44 -29.95
CA GLN A 515 28.20 19.02 -29.79
C GLN A 515 27.54 18.75 -28.43
N ILE A 516 28.00 19.39 -27.36
CA ILE A 516 27.39 19.33 -26.03
C ILE A 516 25.95 19.86 -26.06
N VAL A 517 25.72 20.99 -26.74
CA VAL A 517 24.37 21.56 -26.88
C VAL A 517 23.45 20.64 -27.68
N ILE A 518 23.91 20.02 -28.76
CA ILE A 518 23.12 19.08 -29.55
C ILE A 518 22.76 17.82 -28.73
N LEU A 519 23.71 17.28 -27.96
CA LEU A 519 23.47 16.13 -27.09
C LEU A 519 22.53 16.45 -25.92
N LEU A 520 22.61 17.67 -25.35
CA LEU A 520 21.71 18.11 -24.29
C LEU A 520 20.27 18.31 -24.81
N ILE A 521 20.13 18.86 -26.02
CA ILE A 521 18.82 19.00 -26.68
C ILE A 521 18.25 17.63 -27.02
N ALA A 522 19.05 16.70 -27.55
CA ALA A 522 18.63 15.33 -27.81
C ALA A 522 18.20 14.61 -26.52
N TRP A 523 18.97 14.79 -25.43
CA TRP A 523 18.63 14.25 -24.12
C TRP A 523 17.29 14.80 -23.62
N ALA A 524 17.11 16.12 -23.64
CA ALA A 524 15.89 16.76 -23.21
C ALA A 524 14.68 16.34 -24.05
N LEU A 525 14.84 16.19 -25.36
CA LEU A 525 13.78 15.73 -26.26
C LEU A 525 13.36 14.28 -25.97
N VAL A 526 14.30 13.38 -25.68
CA VAL A 526 13.99 11.99 -25.30
C VAL A 526 13.25 11.94 -23.97
N VAL A 527 13.73 12.66 -22.95
CA VAL A 527 13.07 12.71 -21.63
C VAL A 527 11.66 13.31 -21.73
N ILE A 528 11.50 14.41 -22.47
CA ILE A 528 10.19 15.05 -22.66
C ILE A 528 9.24 14.16 -23.47
N ALA A 529 9.72 13.46 -24.51
CA ALA A 529 8.89 12.55 -25.29
C ALA A 529 8.35 11.39 -24.45
N PHE A 530 9.19 10.75 -23.63
CA PHE A 530 8.77 9.67 -22.74
C PHE A 530 7.92 10.15 -21.57
N PHE A 531 8.12 11.38 -21.11
CA PHE A 531 7.26 12.00 -20.12
C PHE A 531 5.85 12.29 -20.69
N ILE A 532 5.77 12.79 -21.94
CA ILE A 532 4.49 12.98 -22.64
C ILE A 532 3.80 11.62 -22.90
N LEU A 533 4.55 10.60 -23.31
CA LEU A 533 4.02 9.24 -23.51
C LEU A 533 3.50 8.63 -22.19
N SER A 534 4.21 8.86 -21.08
CA SER A 534 3.77 8.48 -19.74
C SER A 534 2.45 9.15 -19.35
N ILE A 535 2.32 10.46 -19.59
CA ILE A 535 1.07 11.18 -19.33
C ILE A 535 -0.06 10.69 -20.25
N GLN A 536 0.22 10.44 -21.53
CA GLN A 536 -0.79 10.00 -22.48
C GLN A 536 -1.28 8.58 -22.18
N LEU A 537 -0.39 7.70 -21.73
CA LEU A 537 -0.73 6.39 -21.21
C LEU A 537 -1.55 6.47 -19.92
N PHE A 538 -1.21 7.39 -19.01
CA PHE A 538 -2.01 7.67 -17.81
C PHE A 538 -3.43 8.13 -18.16
N ILE A 539 -3.57 9.05 -19.12
CA ILE A 539 -4.87 9.51 -19.61
C ILE A 539 -5.64 8.35 -20.24
N THR A 540 -4.98 7.49 -21.02
CA THR A 540 -5.63 6.34 -21.67
C THR A 540 -6.08 5.28 -20.65
N LEU A 541 -5.32 5.10 -19.55
CA LEU A 541 -5.71 4.25 -18.42
C LEU A 541 -6.96 4.78 -17.70
N ILE A 542 -7.04 6.10 -17.51
CA ILE A 542 -8.22 6.74 -16.91
C ILE A 542 -9.42 6.66 -17.86
N GLU A 543 -9.22 6.97 -19.14
CA GLU A 543 -10.27 6.86 -20.18
C GLU A 543 -10.85 5.45 -20.22
N PHE A 544 -10.00 4.43 -20.20
CA PHE A 544 -10.41 3.03 -20.16
C PHE A 544 -11.20 2.69 -18.89
N LYS A 545 -10.75 3.12 -17.71
CA LYS A 545 -11.45 2.86 -16.45
C LYS A 545 -12.82 3.57 -16.39
N LEU A 546 -12.92 4.79 -16.89
CA LEU A 546 -14.17 5.56 -16.94
C LEU A 546 -15.16 4.99 -17.96
N THR A 547 -14.68 4.61 -19.14
CA THR A 547 -15.53 3.97 -20.17
C THR A 547 -15.99 2.58 -19.74
N THR A 548 -15.15 1.83 -19.03
CA THR A 548 -15.55 0.56 -18.40
C THR A 548 -16.60 0.79 -17.32
N LEU A 549 -16.50 1.84 -16.51
CA LEU A 549 -17.51 2.16 -15.51
C LEU A 549 -18.84 2.58 -16.14
N ALA A 550 -18.81 3.39 -17.21
CA ALA A 550 -20.01 3.72 -17.99
C ALA A 550 -20.63 2.47 -18.66
N GLY A 551 -19.80 1.53 -19.09
CA GLY A 551 -20.23 0.26 -19.67
C GLY A 551 -20.97 -0.60 -18.68
N PHE A 552 -20.52 -0.60 -17.42
CA PHE A 552 -21.18 -1.33 -16.35
C PHE A 552 -22.64 -0.90 -16.18
N VAL A 553 -22.91 0.40 -16.34
CA VAL A 553 -24.27 0.96 -16.25
C VAL A 553 -25.12 0.67 -17.49
N LEU A 554 -24.51 0.63 -18.67
CA LEU A 554 -25.23 0.59 -19.96
C LEU A 554 -25.40 -0.84 -20.54
N ILE A 555 -24.63 -1.81 -20.09
CA ILE A 555 -24.73 -3.22 -20.54
C ILE A 555 -26.06 -3.91 -20.21
N PRO A 556 -26.73 -3.65 -19.07
CA PRO A 556 -28.04 -4.22 -18.81
C PRO A 556 -29.06 -3.98 -19.94
N PHE A 557 -28.96 -2.86 -20.64
CA PHE A 557 -29.84 -2.54 -21.77
C PHE A 557 -29.65 -3.45 -22.99
N GLY A 558 -28.57 -4.24 -23.03
CA GLY A 558 -28.34 -5.31 -24.00
C GLY A 558 -29.28 -6.52 -23.87
N LEU A 559 -29.91 -6.69 -22.70
CA LEU A 559 -30.87 -7.79 -22.45
C LEU A 559 -32.16 -7.64 -23.26
N PHE A 560 -32.50 -6.43 -23.69
CA PHE A 560 -33.70 -6.14 -24.45
C PHE A 560 -33.33 -5.69 -25.87
N GLY A 561 -33.82 -6.42 -26.88
CA GLY A 561 -33.38 -6.25 -28.27
C GLY A 561 -33.57 -4.86 -28.86
N LYS A 562 -34.52 -4.06 -28.34
CA LYS A 562 -34.74 -2.67 -28.81
C LYS A 562 -33.78 -1.65 -28.21
N THR A 563 -33.12 -1.98 -27.09
CA THR A 563 -32.19 -1.07 -26.38
C THR A 563 -30.73 -1.52 -26.46
N ALA A 564 -30.46 -2.60 -27.20
CA ALA A 564 -29.13 -3.20 -27.30
C ALA A 564 -28.05 -2.26 -27.84
N PHE A 565 -28.42 -1.29 -28.69
CA PHE A 565 -27.50 -0.30 -29.26
C PHE A 565 -26.74 0.52 -28.19
N MET A 566 -27.31 0.70 -26.99
CA MET A 566 -26.65 1.42 -25.89
C MET A 566 -25.48 0.62 -25.31
N ALA A 567 -25.64 -0.70 -25.19
CA ALA A 567 -24.57 -1.59 -24.73
C ALA A 567 -23.47 -1.71 -25.79
N GLU A 568 -23.84 -1.81 -27.07
CA GLU A 568 -22.89 -1.93 -28.20
C GLU A 568 -21.92 -0.75 -28.27
N ARG A 569 -22.40 0.48 -28.03
CA ARG A 569 -21.54 1.68 -28.08
C ARG A 569 -20.43 1.65 -27.04
N VAL A 570 -20.71 1.17 -25.83
CA VAL A 570 -19.69 1.16 -24.76
C VAL A 570 -18.74 -0.02 -24.89
N LEU A 571 -19.24 -1.17 -25.37
CA LEU A 571 -18.39 -2.28 -25.79
C LEU A 571 -17.38 -1.80 -26.86
N GLY A 572 -17.84 -1.04 -27.85
CA GLY A 572 -16.97 -0.42 -28.86
C GLY A 572 -15.92 0.52 -28.27
N ASN A 573 -16.27 1.33 -27.27
CA ASN A 573 -15.33 2.24 -26.60
C ASN A 573 -14.25 1.52 -25.78
N VAL A 574 -14.60 0.41 -25.14
CA VAL A 574 -13.64 -0.44 -24.43
C VAL A 574 -12.61 -1.02 -25.41
N ILE A 575 -13.07 -1.49 -26.58
CA ILE A 575 -12.20 -1.99 -27.65
C ILE A 575 -11.33 -0.85 -28.22
N SER A 576 -11.91 0.33 -28.47
CA SER A 576 -11.18 1.51 -28.96
C SER A 576 -10.06 1.94 -27.99
N SER A 577 -10.33 1.94 -26.68
CA SER A 577 -9.33 2.22 -25.63
C SER A 577 -8.24 1.16 -25.59
N GLY A 578 -8.61 -0.11 -25.81
CA GLY A 578 -7.65 -1.20 -25.99
C GLY A 578 -6.73 -0.93 -27.19
N ILE A 579 -7.28 -0.58 -28.35
CA ILE A 579 -6.49 -0.25 -29.55
C ILE A 579 -5.55 0.94 -29.30
N LYS A 580 -6.00 1.98 -28.59
CA LYS A 580 -5.12 3.10 -28.21
C LYS A 580 -3.92 2.63 -27.37
N VAL A 581 -4.15 1.77 -26.38
CA VAL A 581 -3.04 1.23 -25.57
C VAL A 581 -2.15 0.29 -26.36
N LEU A 582 -2.69 -0.47 -27.32
CA LEU A 582 -1.87 -1.25 -28.25
C LEU A 582 -0.92 -0.34 -29.03
N VAL A 583 -1.41 0.78 -29.57
CA VAL A 583 -0.57 1.73 -30.32
C VAL A 583 0.47 2.38 -29.42
N LEU A 584 0.09 2.81 -28.22
CA LEU A 584 1.04 3.37 -27.25
C LEU A 584 2.09 2.35 -26.81
N ALA A 585 1.71 1.10 -26.62
CA ALA A 585 2.61 -0.01 -26.33
C ALA A 585 3.65 -0.22 -27.45
N VAL A 586 3.22 -0.10 -28.70
CA VAL A 586 4.12 -0.19 -29.85
C VAL A 586 5.10 0.98 -29.86
N ILE A 587 4.60 2.21 -29.68
CA ILE A 587 5.43 3.43 -29.70
C ILE A 587 6.44 3.43 -28.56
N VAL A 588 6.00 3.14 -27.34
CA VAL A 588 6.85 3.08 -26.14
C VAL A 588 7.88 1.96 -26.25
N GLY A 589 7.59 0.90 -27.00
CA GLY A 589 8.56 -0.15 -27.22
C GLY A 589 9.58 0.15 -28.33
N ILE A 590 9.24 0.95 -29.33
CA ILE A 590 10.20 1.25 -30.40
C ILE A 590 11.27 2.25 -29.94
N GLY A 591 10.89 3.20 -29.07
CA GLY A 591 11.82 4.16 -28.46
C GLY A 591 12.56 3.57 -27.28
#